data_AF-A0A918N650-F1
#
_entry.id   AF-A0A918N650-F1
#
_cell.length_a   1.000
_cell.length_b   1.000
_cell.length_c   1.000
_cell.angle_alpha   90.00
_cell.angle_beta   90.00
_cell.angle_gamma   90.00
#
_symmetry.space_group_name_H-M   'P 1'
#
loop_
_entity.id
_entity.type
_entity.pdbx_description
1 polymer ?
#
loop_
_entity_poly.entity_id
_entity_poly.type
_entity_poly.pdbx_seq_one_letter_code
_entity_poly.pdbx_strand_id
1 'polypeptide(L)'
;MKSILYASIIGILVLSCKNSTTNGQNNTQQKTETETENTIMVDFSNRYPLASCTEADAKEVLKFFKTKSYSRPESNVFRNKILEKFKINIDTLDNNKKDDILYEDTSLVFPLYEKLAYSFPIAFRENRFMVPVVDDFIEDYFSDRTPFKDFPRERKEILYHFNNWIFYENKASFTFLKVKKPWTFMHLIHEYDYTGDDEYTSFILENLGEEREAQEDINEMVIGWVTGKKYYAVRKNVVEKIVELQPDLVFNIGMIVSDYSEYAVKTPENRKFLFCTYETEEQKLEDFSYLMNVLVDQGMVGILDELYNENPMVLGLLKKNDFYGYKGLKEYSLKAYGQTPYDEENPKPVYEMAVINDPDGYTNVRDKSGEIIFKIQDGEEFMVSKSKKEIIGEFYKEGWWYVSFKGQKGWIHKSRVKLNN
;
A
#
# COMPACT_ATOMS: atom_id res chain seq x y z
N MET A 1 -16.72 30.89 -22.64
CA MET A 1 -17.45 32.09 -22.16
C MET A 1 -17.46 32.05 -20.64
N LYS A 2 -16.81 33.05 -20.02
CA LYS A 2 -16.80 33.48 -18.60
C LYS A 2 -16.33 32.43 -17.56
N SER A 3 -15.08 32.42 -17.06
CA SER A 3 -14.30 33.45 -16.29
C SER A 3 -14.91 33.64 -14.89
N ILE A 4 -14.28 33.25 -13.76
CA ILE A 4 -13.31 33.99 -12.90
C ILE A 4 -13.50 33.36 -11.47
N LEU A 5 -12.53 33.12 -10.57
CA LEU A 5 -11.69 34.09 -9.85
C LEU A 5 -10.53 33.38 -9.11
N TYR A 6 -9.30 33.78 -9.43
CA TYR A 6 -8.10 33.64 -8.60
C TYR A 6 -7.86 34.98 -7.89
N ALA A 7 -7.49 34.95 -6.60
CA ALA A 7 -6.77 36.01 -5.89
C ALA A 7 -6.08 35.32 -4.67
N SER A 8 -4.78 35.03 -4.66
CA SER A 8 -3.59 35.91 -4.58
C SER A 8 -3.53 36.76 -3.31
N ILE A 9 -2.68 36.38 -2.34
CA ILE A 9 -1.85 37.31 -1.54
C ILE A 9 -0.49 36.66 -1.26
N ILE A 10 0.56 37.19 -1.88
CA ILE A 10 1.97 37.11 -1.45
C ILE A 10 2.32 38.51 -0.93
N GLY A 11 3.09 38.63 0.16
CA GLY A 11 3.68 39.91 0.53
C GLY A 11 4.31 39.99 1.92
N ILE A 12 5.57 39.56 2.01
CA ILE A 12 6.55 39.77 3.08
C ILE A 12 6.72 41.26 3.44
N LEU A 13 6.96 41.58 4.72
CA LEU A 13 7.87 42.67 5.12
C LEU A 13 8.45 42.45 6.53
N VAL A 14 9.78 42.48 6.58
CA VAL A 14 10.70 42.47 7.73
C VAL A 14 10.83 43.88 8.31
N LEU A 15 10.99 44.03 9.64
CA LEU A 15 11.69 45.11 10.38
C LEU A 15 11.72 44.69 11.88
N SER A 16 12.82 44.19 12.47
CA SER A 16 14.05 44.86 12.96
C SER A 16 13.84 45.87 14.11
N CYS A 17 14.31 45.51 15.32
CA CYS A 17 14.87 46.36 16.40
C CYS A 17 15.34 45.44 17.57
N LYS A 18 16.60 45.02 17.67
CA LYS A 18 17.75 45.62 18.42
C LYS A 18 17.61 45.76 19.96
N ASN A 19 18.39 44.91 20.66
CA ASN A 19 19.30 45.10 21.82
C ASN A 19 18.88 45.90 23.07
N SER A 20 19.06 45.30 24.27
CA SER A 20 20.18 45.61 25.20
C SER A 20 20.17 44.79 26.52
N THR A 21 21.28 44.08 26.77
CA THR A 21 22.05 43.87 28.04
C THR A 21 21.45 44.17 29.42
N THR A 22 21.64 43.25 30.40
CA THR A 22 22.63 43.38 31.50
C THR A 22 22.82 42.09 32.31
N ASN A 23 24.09 41.80 32.65
CA ASN A 23 24.54 40.81 33.62
C ASN A 23 24.36 41.28 35.07
N GLY A 24 24.10 40.35 36.00
CA GLY A 24 24.21 40.58 37.44
C GLY A 24 23.97 39.28 38.24
N GLN A 25 25.04 38.69 38.76
CA GLN A 25 25.00 37.52 39.65
C GLN A 25 24.33 37.85 40.99
N ASN A 26 23.50 36.94 41.53
CA ASN A 26 23.81 36.22 42.78
C ASN A 26 22.72 35.23 43.20
N ASN A 27 23.22 34.08 43.65
CA ASN A 27 22.57 32.93 44.28
C ASN A 27 21.31 33.22 45.10
N THR A 28 20.32 32.31 45.07
CA THR A 28 19.98 31.40 46.20
C THR A 28 18.83 30.45 45.80
N GLN A 29 19.05 29.15 45.98
CA GLN A 29 18.06 28.06 46.10
C GLN A 29 17.00 27.90 44.98
N GLN A 30 17.30 27.04 44.00
CA GLN A 30 16.25 26.36 43.23
C GLN A 30 16.05 24.95 43.78
N LYS A 31 14.96 24.83 44.52
CA LYS A 31 14.24 23.61 44.85
C LYS A 31 13.70 23.05 43.54
N THR A 32 13.81 21.74 43.36
CA THR A 32 13.26 20.96 42.26
C THR A 32 11.77 21.24 42.10
N GLU A 33 11.41 22.00 41.07
CA GLU A 33 10.06 22.03 40.51
C GLU A 33 10.15 21.26 39.19
N THR A 34 9.75 19.99 39.24
CA THR A 34 9.28 19.27 38.07
C THR A 34 8.09 20.05 37.52
N GLU A 35 8.31 20.75 36.41
CA GLU A 35 7.23 21.24 35.55
C GLU A 35 6.31 20.06 35.25
N THR A 36 5.17 20.08 35.91
CA THR A 36 4.02 19.27 35.55
C THR A 36 3.54 19.90 34.26
N GLU A 37 3.99 19.39 33.13
CA GLU A 37 3.31 19.60 31.86
C GLU A 37 1.87 19.12 32.08
N ASN A 38 0.97 20.07 32.30
CA ASN A 38 -0.45 19.86 32.18
C ASN A 38 -0.69 19.47 30.72
N THR A 39 -0.56 18.18 30.41
CA THR A 39 -1.14 17.58 29.22
C THR A 39 -2.63 17.80 29.38
N ILE A 40 -3.16 18.78 28.66
CA ILE A 40 -4.59 18.91 28.43
C ILE A 40 -4.97 17.60 27.73
N MET A 41 -5.44 16.63 28.51
CA MET A 41 -6.12 15.43 28.00
C MET A 41 -7.39 15.92 27.33
N VAL A 42 -7.28 16.27 26.06
CA VAL A 42 -8.45 16.51 25.21
C VAL A 42 -9.17 15.17 25.13
N ASP A 43 -10.33 15.12 25.77
CA ASP A 43 -11.22 13.97 25.73
C ASP A 43 -11.77 13.81 24.31
N PHE A 44 -11.14 12.93 23.53
CA PHE A 44 -11.53 12.59 22.16
C PHE A 44 -12.77 11.67 22.09
N SER A 45 -13.37 11.28 23.22
CA SER A 45 -14.58 10.46 23.24
C SER A 45 -15.80 11.15 22.57
N ASN A 46 -15.78 12.47 22.43
CA ASN A 46 -16.92 13.25 21.94
C ASN A 46 -16.91 13.60 20.44
N ARG A 47 -15.91 13.15 19.65
CA ARG A 47 -15.81 13.49 18.22
C ARG A 47 -16.01 12.33 17.24
N TYR A 48 -16.31 11.12 17.71
CA TYR A 48 -16.55 10.00 16.79
C TYR A 48 -18.04 9.84 16.46
N PRO A 49 -18.43 9.78 15.17
CA PRO A 49 -19.79 9.46 14.74
C PRO A 49 -20.23 8.03 15.07
N LEU A 50 -19.30 7.17 15.48
CA LEU A 50 -19.49 5.73 15.69
C LEU A 50 -20.50 5.37 16.80
N ALA A 51 -20.78 6.28 17.74
CA ALA A 51 -21.71 6.07 18.87
C ALA A 51 -23.17 6.49 18.59
N SER A 52 -23.55 6.67 17.32
CA SER A 52 -24.82 7.29 16.93
C SER A 52 -25.97 6.32 16.68
N CYS A 53 -25.69 5.02 16.50
CA CYS A 53 -26.74 4.02 16.39
C CYS A 53 -27.39 3.79 17.75
N THR A 54 -28.64 4.25 17.90
CA THR A 54 -29.37 4.08 19.15
C THR A 54 -29.99 2.68 19.25
N GLU A 55 -30.38 2.25 20.46
CA GLU A 55 -31.16 1.02 20.65
C GLU A 55 -32.45 1.02 19.80
N ALA A 56 -33.04 2.19 19.56
CA ALA A 56 -34.20 2.35 18.69
C ALA A 56 -33.86 2.08 17.22
N ASP A 57 -32.70 2.55 16.76
CA ASP A 57 -32.22 2.28 15.39
C ASP A 57 -31.97 0.79 15.19
N ALA A 58 -31.28 0.14 16.12
CA ALA A 58 -31.06 -1.31 16.07
C ALA A 58 -32.37 -2.11 16.03
N LYS A 59 -33.41 -1.69 16.77
CA LYS A 59 -34.75 -2.30 16.71
C LYS A 59 -35.40 -2.11 15.34
N GLU A 60 -35.30 -0.93 14.74
CA GLU A 60 -35.87 -0.66 13.41
C GLU A 60 -35.09 -1.39 12.29
N VAL A 61 -33.77 -1.54 12.40
CA VAL A 61 -32.96 -2.40 11.52
C VAL A 61 -33.50 -3.83 11.55
N LEU A 62 -33.62 -4.42 12.74
CA LEU A 62 -34.11 -5.79 12.88
C LEU A 62 -35.55 -5.96 12.38
N LYS A 63 -36.39 -4.94 12.57
CA LYS A 63 -37.76 -4.93 12.03
C LYS A 63 -37.75 -4.91 10.50
N PHE A 64 -36.94 -4.05 9.88
CA PHE A 64 -36.78 -4.02 8.43
C PHE A 64 -36.24 -5.36 7.90
N PHE A 65 -35.21 -5.92 8.53
CA PHE A 65 -34.65 -7.24 8.19
C PHE A 65 -35.70 -8.34 8.20
N LYS A 66 -36.59 -8.37 9.20
CA LYS A 66 -37.72 -9.31 9.25
C LYS A 66 -38.67 -9.15 8.08
N THR A 67 -38.93 -7.93 7.60
CA THR A 67 -39.77 -7.71 6.40
C THR A 67 -39.17 -8.27 5.12
N LYS A 68 -37.86 -8.51 5.10
CA LYS A 68 -37.10 -9.09 3.99
C LYS A 68 -36.74 -10.56 4.21
N SER A 69 -37.39 -11.21 5.17
CA SER A 69 -37.15 -12.62 5.55
C SER A 69 -35.70 -12.91 5.95
N TYR A 70 -34.98 -11.90 6.49
CA TYR A 70 -33.67 -12.13 7.09
C TYR A 70 -33.80 -12.96 8.36
N SER A 71 -33.09 -14.07 8.41
CA SER A 71 -32.86 -14.80 9.65
C SER A 71 -31.72 -14.13 10.39
N ARG A 72 -31.91 -13.80 11.67
CA ARG A 72 -30.80 -13.35 12.50
C ARG A 72 -29.83 -14.52 12.72
N PRO A 73 -28.51 -14.35 12.53
CA PRO A 73 -27.57 -15.45 12.71
C PRO A 73 -27.58 -15.97 14.13
N GLU A 74 -27.35 -17.28 14.27
CA GLU A 74 -27.05 -17.88 15.56
C GLU A 74 -25.74 -17.30 16.10
N SER A 75 -25.60 -17.22 17.43
CA SER A 75 -24.44 -16.56 18.04
C SER A 75 -23.10 -17.15 17.60
N ASN A 76 -23.02 -18.47 17.37
CA ASN A 76 -21.83 -19.11 16.83
C ASN A 76 -21.53 -18.70 15.39
N VAL A 77 -22.56 -18.60 14.54
CA VAL A 77 -22.40 -18.18 13.13
C VAL A 77 -21.89 -16.74 13.08
N PHE A 78 -22.50 -15.85 13.87
CA PHE A 78 -22.10 -14.45 13.97
C PHE A 78 -20.62 -14.30 14.37
N ARG A 79 -20.20 -14.98 15.46
CA ARG A 79 -18.81 -14.98 15.93
C ARG A 79 -17.84 -15.52 14.90
N ASN A 80 -18.13 -16.69 14.35
CA ASN A 80 -17.21 -17.37 13.45
C ASN A 80 -17.01 -16.59 12.16
N LYS A 81 -18.07 -16.01 11.60
CA LYS A 81 -17.98 -15.20 10.38
C LYS A 81 -17.21 -13.90 10.61
N ILE A 82 -17.36 -13.27 11.78
CA ILE A 82 -16.55 -12.09 12.11
C ILE A 82 -15.06 -12.46 12.22
N LEU A 83 -14.74 -13.53 12.95
CA LEU A 83 -13.36 -14.00 13.06
C LEU A 83 -12.77 -14.40 11.70
N GLU A 84 -13.56 -15.06 10.85
CA GLU A 84 -13.13 -15.50 9.52
C GLU A 84 -12.79 -14.31 8.61
N LYS A 85 -13.72 -13.34 8.51
CA LYS A 85 -13.70 -12.24 7.53
C LYS A 85 -12.96 -11.00 8.00
N PHE A 86 -12.93 -10.74 9.31
CA PHE A 86 -12.32 -9.54 9.88
C PHE A 86 -11.15 -9.87 10.81
N LYS A 87 -10.81 -11.16 10.97
CA LYS A 87 -9.71 -11.64 11.85
C LYS A 87 -9.81 -11.18 13.31
N ILE A 88 -11.00 -10.76 13.74
CA ILE A 88 -11.25 -10.22 15.08
C ILE A 88 -12.02 -11.23 15.92
N ASN A 89 -11.45 -11.59 17.07
CA ASN A 89 -12.14 -12.39 18.07
C ASN A 89 -12.98 -11.47 18.97
N ILE A 90 -14.28 -11.40 18.72
CA ILE A 90 -15.17 -10.51 19.48
C ILE A 90 -15.38 -10.93 20.94
N ASP A 91 -15.04 -12.17 21.31
CA ASP A 91 -15.16 -12.65 22.69
C ASP A 91 -13.99 -12.21 23.57
N THR A 92 -12.87 -11.75 22.98
CA THR A 92 -11.70 -11.25 23.72
C THR A 92 -11.72 -9.74 23.94
N LEU A 93 -12.71 -9.03 23.40
CA LEU A 93 -12.83 -7.57 23.53
C LEU A 93 -13.39 -7.18 24.90
N ASP A 94 -12.95 -6.02 25.42
CA ASP A 94 -13.37 -5.51 26.73
C ASP A 94 -14.90 -5.40 26.82
N ASN A 95 -15.44 -5.95 27.91
CA ASN A 95 -16.86 -5.94 28.22
C ASN A 95 -17.47 -4.53 28.37
N ASN A 96 -16.64 -3.50 28.56
CA ASN A 96 -17.09 -2.11 28.60
C ASN A 96 -17.33 -1.48 27.20
N LYS A 97 -16.95 -2.19 26.11
CA LYS A 97 -17.15 -1.78 24.71
C LYS A 97 -18.17 -2.69 23.98
N LYS A 98 -19.10 -3.30 24.72
CA LYS A 98 -20.00 -4.39 24.25
C LYS A 98 -20.92 -4.06 23.06
N ASP A 99 -21.13 -2.78 22.77
CA ASP A 99 -22.06 -2.35 21.74
C ASP A 99 -21.35 -1.80 20.48
N ASP A 100 -20.05 -1.49 20.57
CA ASP A 100 -19.24 -0.87 19.50
C ASP A 100 -18.06 -1.78 19.12
N ILE A 101 -18.34 -2.81 18.31
CA ILE A 101 -17.43 -3.95 18.14
C ILE A 101 -17.09 -4.12 16.66
N LEU A 102 -16.26 -3.24 16.09
CA LEU A 102 -14.92 -3.63 15.60
C LEU A 102 -14.00 -2.41 15.69
N TYR A 103 -14.00 -1.71 16.82
CA TYR A 103 -12.91 -0.80 17.13
C TYR A 103 -11.72 -1.64 17.58
N GLU A 104 -10.90 -2.12 16.64
CA GLU A 104 -9.54 -2.45 17.03
C GLU A 104 -8.92 -1.11 17.44
N ASP A 105 -8.52 -0.98 18.69
CA ASP A 105 -7.80 0.18 19.20
C ASP A 105 -6.39 0.17 18.60
N THR A 106 -6.31 0.22 17.28
CA THR A 106 -5.14 0.67 16.55
C THR A 106 -5.09 2.17 16.79
N SER A 107 -4.75 2.54 18.03
CA SER A 107 -4.23 3.87 18.32
C SER A 107 -2.97 3.99 17.47
N LEU A 108 -3.15 4.56 16.28
CA LEU A 108 -2.05 4.90 15.41
C LEU A 108 -1.22 5.92 16.19
N VAL A 109 -0.09 5.48 16.72
CA VAL A 109 0.96 6.40 17.08
C VAL A 109 1.66 6.73 15.76
N PHE A 110 1.05 7.59 14.95
CA PHE A 110 1.81 8.27 13.92
C PHE A 110 2.81 9.17 14.66
N PRO A 111 4.12 9.11 14.37
CA PRO A 111 5.11 9.97 15.01
C PRO A 111 4.85 11.48 14.80
N LEU A 112 3.94 11.83 13.88
CA LEU A 112 3.66 13.20 13.44
C LEU A 112 2.19 13.63 13.61
N TYR A 113 1.27 12.71 13.94
CA TYR A 113 -0.16 13.02 14.09
C TYR A 113 -0.72 12.30 15.32
N GLU A 114 -1.50 13.03 16.13
CA GLU A 114 -2.30 12.47 17.21
C GLU A 114 -3.18 11.32 16.68
N LYS A 115 -3.44 10.34 17.56
CA LYS A 115 -4.25 9.13 17.31
C LYS A 115 -5.36 9.36 16.28
N LEU A 116 -5.10 8.99 15.03
CA LEU A 116 -6.16 8.84 14.03
C LEU A 116 -6.79 7.47 14.28
N ALA A 117 -8.09 7.44 14.58
CA ALA A 117 -8.83 6.19 14.54
C ALA A 117 -9.39 6.02 13.12
N TYR A 118 -9.05 4.91 12.48
CA TYR A 118 -9.73 4.50 11.26
C TYR A 118 -11.18 4.08 11.58
N SER A 119 -12.08 4.37 10.66
CA SER A 119 -13.47 3.91 10.76
C SER A 119 -13.50 2.44 10.35
N PHE A 120 -13.90 1.58 11.27
CA PHE A 120 -14.00 0.14 11.05
C PHE A 120 -15.48 -0.29 11.07
N PRO A 121 -15.84 -1.44 10.45
CA PRO A 121 -17.22 -1.91 10.46
C PRO A 121 -17.69 -2.11 11.91
N ILE A 122 -18.98 -1.97 12.19
CA ILE A 122 -19.49 -2.07 13.56
C ILE A 122 -20.34 -3.33 13.68
N ALA A 123 -19.99 -4.23 14.61
CA ALA A 123 -20.79 -5.39 14.93
C ALA A 123 -21.68 -5.14 16.17
N PHE A 124 -22.99 -5.24 15.99
CA PHE A 124 -23.97 -5.15 17.07
C PHE A 124 -24.17 -6.55 17.67
N ARG A 125 -23.42 -6.92 18.70
CA ARG A 125 -23.33 -8.31 19.20
C ARG A 125 -24.64 -8.88 19.72
N GLU A 126 -25.43 -8.11 20.47
CA GLU A 126 -26.73 -8.57 20.99
C GLU A 126 -27.77 -8.73 19.88
N ASN A 127 -27.76 -7.77 18.94
CA ASN A 127 -28.67 -7.75 17.81
C ASN A 127 -28.22 -8.67 16.65
N ARG A 128 -26.95 -9.08 16.64
CA ARG A 128 -26.28 -9.94 15.66
C ARG A 128 -26.45 -9.47 14.22
N PHE A 129 -26.07 -8.23 13.97
CA PHE A 129 -25.88 -7.67 12.64
C PHE A 129 -24.62 -6.81 12.60
N MET A 130 -24.15 -6.48 11.41
CA MET A 130 -23.02 -5.59 11.17
C MET A 130 -23.42 -4.41 10.31
N VAL A 131 -22.72 -3.31 10.52
CA VAL A 131 -22.79 -2.11 9.70
C VAL A 131 -21.45 -2.00 8.97
N PRO A 132 -21.43 -1.94 7.63
CA PRO A 132 -20.20 -1.79 6.88
C PRO A 132 -19.65 -0.38 7.01
N VAL A 133 -18.35 -0.22 6.84
CA VAL A 133 -17.74 1.09 6.56
C VAL A 133 -18.10 1.46 5.13
N VAL A 134 -18.46 2.71 4.91
CA VAL A 134 -18.61 3.27 3.57
C VAL A 134 -17.59 4.39 3.47
N ASP A 135 -16.70 4.34 2.47
CA ASP A 135 -15.64 5.34 2.28
C ASP A 135 -16.20 6.76 2.05
N ASP A 136 -17.46 6.85 1.63
CA ASP A 136 -18.17 8.10 1.55
C ASP A 136 -18.76 8.46 2.92
N PHE A 137 -18.18 9.45 3.60
CA PHE A 137 -18.68 10.02 4.85
C PHE A 137 -20.16 10.46 4.76
N ILE A 138 -20.68 10.73 3.55
CA ILE A 138 -22.09 11.10 3.31
C ILE A 138 -23.01 9.87 3.38
N GLU A 139 -22.48 8.67 3.16
CA GLU A 139 -23.21 7.41 3.14
C GLU A 139 -22.92 6.48 4.32
N ASP A 140 -21.87 6.78 5.09
CA ASP A 140 -21.52 6.07 6.32
C ASP A 140 -22.73 5.98 7.26
N TYR A 141 -23.00 4.80 7.77
CA TYR A 141 -24.22 4.48 8.47
C TYR A 141 -24.23 5.12 9.86
N PHE A 142 -25.26 5.92 10.13
CA PHE A 142 -25.47 6.63 11.40
C PHE A 142 -24.52 7.80 11.68
N SER A 143 -23.42 7.95 10.93
CA SER A 143 -22.44 9.02 11.13
C SER A 143 -23.05 10.44 11.03
N ASP A 144 -24.01 10.59 10.14
CA ASP A 144 -24.83 11.79 9.93
C ASP A 144 -25.91 12.01 11.01
N ARG A 145 -26.00 11.11 12.00
CA ARG A 145 -27.03 11.03 13.05
C ARG A 145 -28.45 10.90 12.50
N THR A 146 -28.61 10.54 11.23
CA THR A 146 -29.92 10.26 10.65
C THR A 146 -30.46 8.97 11.27
N PRO A 147 -31.66 8.98 11.89
CA PRO A 147 -32.25 7.75 12.43
C PRO A 147 -32.52 6.73 11.31
N PHE A 148 -32.40 5.44 11.61
CA PHE A 148 -32.59 4.37 10.62
C PHE A 148 -33.95 4.46 9.91
N LYS A 149 -35.00 4.83 10.64
CA LYS A 149 -36.35 4.99 10.09
C LYS A 149 -36.39 5.97 8.91
N ASP A 150 -35.52 6.98 8.92
CA ASP A 150 -35.47 8.07 7.95
C ASP A 150 -34.47 7.78 6.81
N PHE A 151 -33.73 6.67 6.87
CA PHE A 151 -32.85 6.27 5.77
C PHE A 151 -33.62 6.04 4.47
N PRO A 152 -33.04 6.48 3.32
CA PRO A 152 -33.51 6.09 2.01
C PRO A 152 -33.60 4.57 1.88
N ARG A 153 -34.55 4.11 1.06
CA ARG A 153 -34.76 2.66 0.84
C ARG A 153 -33.49 1.95 0.40
N GLU A 154 -32.71 2.55 -0.49
CA GLU A 154 -31.46 1.98 -0.99
C GLU A 154 -30.43 1.75 0.12
N ARG A 155 -30.23 2.72 1.02
CA ARG A 155 -29.34 2.58 2.20
C ARG A 155 -29.82 1.45 3.13
N LYS A 156 -31.13 1.30 3.33
CA LYS A 156 -31.67 0.15 4.09
C LYS A 156 -31.39 -1.19 3.39
N GLU A 157 -31.55 -1.24 2.07
CA GLU A 157 -31.33 -2.45 1.26
C GLU A 157 -29.85 -2.85 1.21
N ILE A 158 -28.91 -1.89 1.11
CA ILE A 158 -27.46 -2.16 1.21
C ILE A 158 -27.12 -2.81 2.55
N LEU A 159 -27.59 -2.27 3.69
CA LEU A 159 -27.34 -2.87 5.01
C LEU A 159 -27.89 -4.30 5.11
N TYR A 160 -29.09 -4.55 4.58
CA TYR A 160 -29.68 -5.89 4.53
C TYR A 160 -28.83 -6.85 3.68
N HIS A 161 -28.49 -6.45 2.46
CA HIS A 161 -27.74 -7.31 1.54
C HIS A 161 -26.32 -7.59 2.06
N PHE A 162 -25.67 -6.61 2.68
CA PHE A 162 -24.39 -6.79 3.35
C PHE A 162 -24.47 -7.89 4.41
N ASN A 163 -25.40 -7.78 5.35
CA ASN A 163 -25.56 -8.78 6.41
C ASN A 163 -25.89 -10.17 5.88
N ASN A 164 -26.72 -10.24 4.84
CA ASN A 164 -27.10 -11.51 4.24
C ASN A 164 -25.93 -12.17 3.48
N TRP A 165 -25.05 -11.37 2.87
CA TRP A 165 -23.83 -11.88 2.24
C TRP A 165 -22.77 -12.27 3.28
N ILE A 166 -22.46 -11.39 4.24
CA ILE A 166 -21.41 -11.63 5.25
C ILE A 166 -21.69 -12.88 6.08
N PHE A 167 -22.93 -13.10 6.51
CA PHE A 167 -23.25 -14.20 7.41
C PHE A 167 -23.73 -15.48 6.72
N TYR A 168 -24.25 -15.39 5.49
CA TYR A 168 -24.88 -16.53 4.81
C TYR A 168 -24.40 -16.74 3.38
N GLU A 169 -23.39 -16.01 2.91
CA GLU A 169 -22.82 -16.14 1.56
C GLU A 169 -23.90 -16.05 0.46
N ASN A 170 -24.93 -15.24 0.70
CA ASN A 170 -26.07 -15.14 -0.19
C ASN A 170 -25.68 -14.49 -1.52
N LYS A 171 -25.57 -15.29 -2.59
CA LYS A 171 -25.15 -14.85 -3.93
C LYS A 171 -25.99 -13.71 -4.52
N ALA A 172 -27.31 -13.72 -4.30
CA ALA A 172 -28.18 -12.65 -4.79
C ALA A 172 -27.88 -11.31 -4.09
N SER A 173 -27.57 -11.37 -2.79
CA SER A 173 -27.16 -10.21 -2.03
C SER A 173 -25.79 -9.72 -2.45
N PHE A 174 -24.83 -10.63 -2.67
CA PHE A 174 -23.54 -10.26 -3.24
C PHE A 174 -23.68 -9.58 -4.60
N THR A 175 -24.52 -10.14 -5.50
CA THR A 175 -24.81 -9.55 -6.82
C THR A 175 -25.43 -8.15 -6.70
N PHE A 176 -26.36 -7.95 -5.77
CA PHE A 176 -26.93 -6.63 -5.50
C PHE A 176 -25.86 -5.63 -5.07
N LEU A 177 -24.99 -6.03 -4.15
CA LEU A 177 -23.91 -5.19 -3.63
C LEU A 177 -22.90 -4.83 -4.71
N LYS A 178 -22.47 -5.78 -5.54
CA LYS A 178 -21.58 -5.51 -6.70
C LYS A 178 -22.10 -4.39 -7.59
N VAL A 179 -23.40 -4.37 -7.86
CA VAL A 179 -24.01 -3.38 -8.76
C VAL A 179 -24.20 -2.02 -8.08
N LYS A 180 -24.54 -2.01 -6.79
CA LYS A 180 -24.94 -0.78 -6.09
C LYS A 180 -23.81 -0.09 -5.36
N LYS A 181 -22.88 -0.86 -4.84
CA LYS A 181 -21.83 -0.44 -3.92
C LYS A 181 -20.58 -1.33 -4.11
N PRO A 182 -19.96 -1.30 -5.31
CA PRO A 182 -18.82 -2.13 -5.65
C PRO A 182 -17.63 -1.94 -4.69
N TRP A 183 -17.38 -0.70 -4.28
CA TRP A 183 -16.23 -0.30 -3.46
C TRP A 183 -16.44 -0.44 -1.96
N THR A 184 -17.69 -0.45 -1.49
CA THR A 184 -18.03 -0.42 -0.05
C THR A 184 -17.41 -1.58 0.74
N PHE A 185 -16.97 -2.65 0.08
CA PHE A 185 -16.39 -3.81 0.76
C PHE A 185 -14.91 -4.01 0.52
N MET A 186 -14.26 -3.19 -0.31
CA MET A 186 -12.82 -3.30 -0.62
C MET A 186 -11.94 -3.30 0.63
N HIS A 187 -12.38 -2.60 1.68
CA HIS A 187 -11.80 -2.64 3.03
C HIS A 187 -11.60 -4.06 3.59
N LEU A 188 -12.39 -5.06 3.18
CA LEU A 188 -12.17 -6.45 3.58
C LEU A 188 -10.79 -6.96 3.14
N ILE A 189 -10.30 -6.52 1.97
CA ILE A 189 -8.95 -6.82 1.50
C ILE A 189 -7.96 -5.81 2.08
N HIS A 190 -8.25 -4.50 1.99
CA HIS A 190 -7.32 -3.42 2.41
C HIS A 190 -7.01 -3.40 3.90
N GLU A 191 -7.95 -3.77 4.75
CA GLU A 191 -7.79 -3.68 6.20
C GLU A 191 -7.65 -5.06 6.83
N TYR A 192 -8.39 -6.04 6.32
CA TYR A 192 -8.56 -7.34 6.97
C TYR A 192 -7.97 -8.52 6.23
N ASP A 193 -7.21 -8.30 5.15
CA ASP A 193 -6.58 -9.34 4.33
C ASP A 193 -7.53 -10.44 3.82
N TYR A 194 -8.85 -10.21 3.81
CA TYR A 194 -9.81 -11.27 3.53
C TYR A 194 -9.89 -11.61 2.05
N THR A 195 -9.35 -12.78 1.70
CA THR A 195 -9.39 -13.35 0.35
C THR A 195 -10.06 -14.73 0.28
N GLY A 196 -10.90 -15.06 1.27
CA GLY A 196 -11.53 -16.38 1.39
C GLY A 196 -12.71 -16.66 0.43
N ASP A 197 -13.15 -15.65 -0.33
CA ASP A 197 -14.20 -15.75 -1.35
C ASP A 197 -13.61 -15.32 -2.69
N ASP A 198 -13.35 -16.27 -3.60
CA ASP A 198 -12.71 -16.01 -4.88
C ASP A 198 -13.58 -15.18 -5.83
N GLU A 199 -14.92 -15.30 -5.75
CA GLU A 199 -15.82 -14.49 -6.59
C GLU A 199 -15.75 -13.02 -6.16
N TYR A 200 -15.71 -12.77 -4.86
CA TYR A 200 -15.49 -11.44 -4.31
C TYR A 200 -14.09 -10.90 -4.59
N THR A 201 -13.06 -11.71 -4.35
CA THR A 201 -11.67 -11.29 -4.52
C THR A 201 -11.39 -10.96 -5.99
N SER A 202 -11.83 -11.82 -6.92
CA SER A 202 -11.70 -11.55 -8.36
C SER A 202 -12.44 -10.28 -8.74
N PHE A 203 -13.67 -10.09 -8.25
CA PHE A 203 -14.44 -8.89 -8.53
C PHE A 203 -13.72 -7.61 -8.13
N ILE A 204 -13.11 -7.55 -6.94
CA ILE A 204 -12.37 -6.37 -6.51
C ILE A 204 -11.14 -6.15 -7.39
N LEU A 205 -10.33 -7.20 -7.60
CA LEU A 205 -9.10 -7.09 -8.39
C LEU A 205 -9.36 -6.70 -9.86
N GLU A 206 -10.46 -7.15 -10.45
CA GLU A 206 -10.88 -6.81 -11.83
C GLU A 206 -11.39 -5.38 -11.99
N ASN A 207 -11.80 -4.73 -10.89
CA ASN A 207 -12.43 -3.42 -10.93
C ASN A 207 -11.54 -2.29 -10.42
N LEU A 208 -10.28 -2.59 -10.06
CA LEU A 208 -9.29 -1.57 -9.68
C LEU A 208 -9.18 -0.48 -10.76
N GLY A 209 -8.84 0.74 -10.32
CA GLY A 209 -8.58 1.85 -11.24
C GLY A 209 -7.43 1.56 -12.22
N GLU A 210 -7.12 2.52 -13.09
CA GLU A 210 -5.98 2.37 -14.00
C GLU A 210 -4.72 3.06 -13.43
N GLU A 211 -3.55 2.64 -13.91
CA GLU A 211 -2.26 3.27 -13.63
C GLU A 211 -1.99 3.47 -12.12
N ARG A 212 -1.99 4.73 -11.67
CA ARG A 212 -1.63 5.13 -10.32
C ARG A 212 -2.67 4.71 -9.28
N GLU A 213 -3.96 4.75 -9.63
CA GLU A 213 -5.03 4.37 -8.69
C GLU A 213 -4.94 2.88 -8.35
N ALA A 214 -4.78 2.02 -9.37
CA ALA A 214 -4.51 0.59 -9.15
C ALA A 214 -3.23 0.36 -8.32
N GLN A 215 -2.18 1.15 -8.54
CA GLN A 215 -0.95 0.99 -7.76
C GLN A 215 -1.16 1.34 -6.27
N GLU A 216 -1.87 2.43 -5.98
CA GLU A 216 -2.18 2.82 -4.60
C GLU A 216 -3.03 1.74 -3.91
N ASP A 217 -4.06 1.21 -4.59
CA ASP A 217 -4.89 0.13 -4.06
C ASP A 217 -4.08 -1.16 -3.82
N ILE A 218 -3.28 -1.60 -4.80
CA ILE A 218 -2.44 -2.81 -4.64
C ILE A 218 -1.40 -2.63 -3.54
N ASN A 219 -0.84 -1.43 -3.38
CA ASN A 219 0.08 -1.14 -2.28
C ASN A 219 -0.59 -1.39 -0.92
N GLU A 220 -1.79 -0.84 -0.71
CA GLU A 220 -2.56 -1.01 0.54
C GLU A 220 -3.04 -2.46 0.76
N MET A 221 -3.40 -3.16 -0.31
CA MET A 221 -3.81 -4.56 -0.25
C MET A 221 -2.65 -5.49 0.12
N VAL A 222 -1.48 -5.32 -0.52
CA VAL A 222 -0.31 -6.20 -0.38
C VAL A 222 0.48 -5.90 0.87
N ILE A 223 0.65 -4.62 1.23
CA ILE A 223 1.36 -4.19 2.43
C ILE A 223 0.39 -3.42 3.32
N GLY A 224 0.02 -4.03 4.43
CA GLY A 224 -0.93 -3.41 5.35
C GLY A 224 -0.76 -3.89 6.78
N TRP A 225 -1.60 -3.37 7.66
CA TRP A 225 -1.70 -3.87 9.03
C TRP A 225 -2.06 -5.35 9.03
N VAL A 226 -1.37 -6.11 9.88
CA VAL A 226 -1.74 -7.49 10.16
C VAL A 226 -2.70 -7.47 11.34
N THR A 227 -3.96 -7.81 11.11
CA THR A 227 -4.97 -7.80 12.18
C THR A 227 -4.51 -8.55 13.43
N GLY A 228 -4.71 -7.96 14.61
CA GLY A 228 -4.25 -8.51 15.90
C GLY A 228 -2.75 -8.34 16.16
N LYS A 229 -1.98 -7.85 15.19
CA LYS A 229 -0.56 -7.54 15.34
C LYS A 229 -0.37 -6.04 15.08
N LYS A 230 0.21 -5.33 16.05
CA LYS A 230 0.41 -3.88 15.98
C LYS A 230 1.55 -3.50 15.02
N TYR A 231 1.64 -4.16 13.88
CA TYR A 231 2.64 -3.93 12.85
C TYR A 231 2.09 -4.17 11.44
N TYR A 232 2.75 -3.55 10.48
CA TYR A 232 2.57 -3.81 9.06
C TYR A 232 3.38 -5.02 8.62
N ALA A 233 2.87 -5.77 7.65
CA ALA A 233 3.61 -6.82 6.95
C ALA A 233 3.08 -6.99 5.53
N VAL A 234 3.80 -7.78 4.73
CA VAL A 234 3.26 -8.30 3.48
C VAL A 234 2.17 -9.32 3.78
N ARG A 235 0.97 -9.10 3.24
CA ARG A 235 -0.17 -10.01 3.33
C ARG A 235 -0.04 -11.08 2.25
N LYS A 236 0.72 -12.14 2.58
CA LYS A 236 1.08 -13.22 1.65
C LYS A 236 -0.14 -13.86 0.97
N ASN A 237 -1.26 -14.03 1.70
CA ASN A 237 -2.50 -14.58 1.15
C ASN A 237 -3.19 -13.67 0.11
N VAL A 238 -2.97 -12.35 0.20
CA VAL A 238 -3.44 -11.39 -0.81
C VAL A 238 -2.58 -11.50 -2.07
N VAL A 239 -1.25 -11.54 -1.90
CA VAL A 239 -0.29 -11.74 -2.99
C VAL A 239 -0.56 -13.04 -3.75
N GLU A 240 -0.76 -14.15 -3.02
CA GLU A 240 -1.10 -15.45 -3.62
C GLU A 240 -2.39 -15.37 -4.46
N LYS A 241 -3.39 -14.64 -3.99
CA LYS A 241 -4.67 -14.48 -4.70
C LYS A 241 -4.59 -13.55 -5.89
N ILE A 242 -3.74 -12.53 -5.84
CA ILE A 242 -3.38 -11.73 -7.01
C ILE A 242 -2.75 -12.62 -8.09
N VAL A 243 -1.74 -13.41 -7.73
CA VAL A 243 -1.07 -14.34 -8.66
C VAL A 243 -2.05 -15.35 -9.26
N GLU A 244 -2.98 -15.88 -8.45
CA GLU A 244 -3.96 -16.87 -8.90
C GLU A 244 -5.06 -16.29 -9.80
N LEU A 245 -5.64 -15.15 -9.41
CA LEU A 245 -6.88 -14.65 -9.99
C LEU A 245 -6.66 -13.53 -11.01
N GLN A 246 -5.60 -12.71 -10.84
CA GLN A 246 -5.28 -11.56 -11.68
C GLN A 246 -3.76 -11.39 -11.86
N PRO A 247 -3.10 -12.34 -12.58
CA PRO A 247 -1.64 -12.37 -12.71
C PRO A 247 -1.03 -11.13 -13.37
N ASP A 248 -1.80 -10.36 -14.14
CA ASP A 248 -1.34 -9.11 -14.75
C ASP A 248 -0.99 -8.05 -13.68
N LEU A 249 -1.64 -8.10 -12.51
CA LEU A 249 -1.37 -7.21 -11.37
C LEU A 249 -0.08 -7.57 -10.62
N VAL A 250 0.61 -8.66 -10.98
CA VAL A 250 1.95 -8.97 -10.42
C VAL A 250 2.96 -7.88 -10.81
N PHE A 251 2.73 -7.15 -11.91
CA PHE A 251 3.55 -5.99 -12.23
C PHE A 251 3.51 -4.91 -11.13
N ASN A 252 2.34 -4.68 -10.51
CA ASN A 252 2.20 -3.76 -9.38
C ASN A 252 2.96 -4.23 -8.14
N ILE A 253 3.08 -5.55 -7.92
CA ILE A 253 3.97 -6.12 -6.89
C ILE A 253 5.44 -5.79 -7.20
N GLY A 254 5.80 -5.79 -8.49
CA GLY A 254 7.09 -5.33 -8.96
C GLY A 254 7.40 -3.88 -8.62
N MET A 255 6.42 -2.99 -8.83
CA MET A 255 6.53 -1.59 -8.44
C MET A 255 6.70 -1.42 -6.94
N ILE A 256 5.96 -2.19 -6.12
CA ILE A 256 6.17 -2.25 -4.66
C ILE A 256 7.64 -2.58 -4.36
N VAL A 257 8.20 -3.62 -4.97
CA VAL A 257 9.60 -4.03 -4.76
C VAL A 257 10.59 -2.91 -5.13
N SER A 258 10.32 -2.19 -6.23
CA SER A 258 11.15 -1.06 -6.64
C SER A 258 11.14 0.05 -5.58
N ASP A 259 9.95 0.49 -5.17
CA ASP A 259 9.76 1.53 -4.15
C ASP A 259 10.37 1.11 -2.81
N TYR A 260 10.17 -0.15 -2.41
CA TYR A 260 10.67 -0.70 -1.15
C TYR A 260 12.19 -0.61 -1.03
N SER A 261 12.92 -0.68 -2.15
CA SER A 261 14.37 -0.58 -2.18
C SER A 261 14.87 0.77 -1.69
N GLU A 262 14.13 1.85 -1.97
CA GLU A 262 14.49 3.19 -1.53
C GLU A 262 14.39 3.32 0.00
N TYR A 263 13.40 2.66 0.60
CA TYR A 263 13.10 2.73 2.03
C TYR A 263 13.79 1.67 2.88
N ALA A 264 14.17 0.53 2.29
CA ALA A 264 14.91 -0.53 2.98
C ALA A 264 16.42 -0.31 2.94
N VAL A 265 16.94 0.42 1.94
CA VAL A 265 18.38 0.43 1.63
C VAL A 265 19.02 1.81 1.69
N LYS A 266 18.34 2.90 1.25
CA LYS A 266 19.06 4.14 0.93
C LYS A 266 19.44 5.07 2.10
N THR A 267 18.82 5.06 3.29
CA THR A 267 19.36 5.81 4.47
C THR A 267 18.74 5.44 5.83
N PRO A 268 19.48 5.59 6.96
CA PRO A 268 18.96 5.50 8.32
C PRO A 268 17.83 6.48 8.65
N GLU A 269 17.85 7.71 8.11
CA GLU A 269 16.82 8.71 8.37
C GLU A 269 15.51 8.48 7.58
N ASN A 270 15.59 7.93 6.36
CA ASN A 270 14.39 7.62 5.56
C ASN A 270 13.67 6.34 6.00
N ARG A 271 14.30 5.48 6.82
CA ARG A 271 13.64 4.33 7.48
C ARG A 271 12.45 4.74 8.36
N LYS A 272 12.30 6.03 8.68
CA LYS A 272 11.19 6.56 9.49
C LYS A 272 10.02 7.14 8.69
N PHE A 273 10.16 7.40 7.39
CA PHE A 273 9.31 8.41 6.74
C PHE A 273 8.17 7.88 5.86
N LEU A 274 8.20 6.64 5.39
CA LEU A 274 7.07 6.06 4.69
C LEU A 274 6.68 4.72 5.32
N PHE A 275 5.65 4.81 6.16
CA PHE A 275 4.81 3.72 6.63
C PHE A 275 5.52 2.63 7.46
N CYS A 276 4.72 1.93 8.26
CA CYS A 276 5.03 0.61 8.80
C CYS A 276 5.95 0.57 10.03
N THR A 277 5.33 0.52 11.21
CA THR A 277 5.91 -0.08 12.40
C THR A 277 6.09 -1.59 12.18
N TYR A 278 6.99 -2.03 11.29
CA TYR A 278 7.37 -3.45 11.21
C TYR A 278 7.83 -3.93 12.59
N GLU A 279 7.55 -5.20 12.92
CA GLU A 279 7.98 -5.77 14.21
C GLU A 279 9.50 -5.74 14.34
N THR A 280 10.21 -6.08 13.26
CA THR A 280 11.68 -6.07 13.19
C THR A 280 12.19 -5.72 11.79
N GLU A 281 13.44 -5.25 11.69
CA GLU A 281 14.14 -5.08 10.40
C GLU A 281 14.34 -6.42 9.67
N GLU A 282 14.43 -7.53 10.40
CA GLU A 282 14.54 -8.87 9.83
C GLU A 282 13.25 -9.29 9.12
N GLN A 283 12.09 -9.05 9.75
CA GLN A 283 10.78 -9.30 9.13
C GLN A 283 10.60 -8.46 7.86
N LYS A 284 11.04 -7.20 7.90
CA LYS A 284 10.98 -6.29 6.75
C LYS A 284 11.75 -6.86 5.55
N LEU A 285 12.96 -7.38 5.78
CA LEU A 285 13.79 -7.99 4.74
C LEU A 285 13.26 -9.36 4.29
N GLU A 286 12.66 -10.15 5.18
CA GLU A 286 11.98 -11.40 4.81
C GLU A 286 10.81 -11.13 3.86
N ASP A 287 9.93 -10.19 4.22
CA ASP A 287 8.77 -9.79 3.42
C ASP A 287 9.20 -9.24 2.05
N PHE A 288 10.25 -8.42 2.02
CA PHE A 288 10.84 -7.96 0.78
C PHE A 288 11.37 -9.12 -0.08
N SER A 289 12.07 -10.08 0.53
CA SER A 289 12.58 -11.26 -0.16
C SER A 289 11.45 -12.16 -0.70
N TYR A 290 10.34 -12.23 0.02
CA TYR A 290 9.13 -12.95 -0.43
C TYR A 290 8.57 -12.33 -1.71
N LEU A 291 8.38 -11.00 -1.74
CA LEU A 291 7.88 -10.31 -2.94
C LEU A 291 8.85 -10.48 -4.13
N MET A 292 10.16 -10.38 -3.90
CA MET A 292 11.16 -10.66 -4.94
C MET A 292 11.07 -12.09 -5.46
N ASN A 293 10.84 -13.07 -4.58
CA ASN A 293 10.66 -14.46 -5.00
C ASN A 293 9.39 -14.64 -5.85
N VAL A 294 8.29 -13.95 -5.53
CA VAL A 294 7.08 -13.94 -6.36
C VAL A 294 7.39 -13.45 -7.78
N LEU A 295 8.19 -12.40 -7.92
CA LEU A 295 8.60 -11.91 -9.26
C LEU A 295 9.43 -12.95 -10.03
N VAL A 296 10.30 -13.70 -9.35
CA VAL A 296 11.04 -14.80 -9.99
C VAL A 296 10.11 -15.91 -10.45
N ASP A 297 9.20 -16.34 -9.59
CA ASP A 297 8.25 -17.42 -9.88
C ASP A 297 7.31 -17.06 -11.04
N GLN A 298 6.98 -15.77 -11.20
CA GLN A 298 6.17 -15.23 -12.30
C GLN A 298 6.99 -14.81 -13.53
N GLY A 299 8.31 -14.99 -13.52
CA GLY A 299 9.18 -14.61 -14.65
C GLY A 299 9.36 -13.11 -14.85
N MET A 300 8.92 -12.28 -13.92
CA MET A 300 9.04 -10.81 -13.93
C MET A 300 10.41 -10.34 -13.41
N VAL A 301 11.47 -10.97 -13.90
CA VAL A 301 12.83 -10.82 -13.35
C VAL A 301 13.53 -9.53 -13.78
N GLY A 302 13.00 -8.82 -14.78
CA GLY A 302 13.57 -7.54 -15.25
C GLY A 302 13.54 -6.44 -14.17
N ILE A 303 12.56 -6.46 -13.28
CA ILE A 303 12.48 -5.53 -12.14
C ILE A 303 13.60 -5.83 -11.13
N LEU A 304 13.93 -7.11 -10.93
CA LEU A 304 15.05 -7.50 -10.08
C LEU A 304 16.39 -7.11 -10.71
N ASP A 305 16.50 -7.16 -12.04
CA ASP A 305 17.69 -6.70 -12.75
C ASP A 305 17.97 -5.23 -12.48
N GLU A 306 16.95 -4.38 -12.64
CA GLU A 306 17.01 -2.95 -12.34
C GLU A 306 17.39 -2.71 -10.89
N LEU A 307 16.68 -3.34 -9.96
CA LEU A 307 16.94 -3.26 -8.52
C LEU A 307 18.39 -3.60 -8.15
N TYR A 308 18.96 -4.69 -8.71
CA TYR A 308 20.34 -5.08 -8.42
C TYR A 308 21.40 -4.19 -9.09
N ASN A 309 21.05 -3.47 -10.15
CA ASN A 309 21.94 -2.51 -10.80
C ASN A 309 21.94 -1.18 -10.05
N GLU A 310 20.78 -0.70 -9.62
CA GLU A 310 20.63 0.56 -8.90
C GLU A 310 21.00 0.45 -7.42
N ASN A 311 20.66 -0.68 -6.80
CA ASN A 311 20.85 -0.93 -5.36
C ASN A 311 21.60 -2.25 -5.12
N PRO A 312 22.87 -2.36 -5.57
CA PRO A 312 23.66 -3.59 -5.47
C PRO A 312 23.88 -4.10 -4.04
N MET A 313 23.71 -3.26 -3.01
CA MET A 313 23.71 -3.67 -1.60
C MET A 313 22.60 -4.70 -1.28
N VAL A 314 21.46 -4.66 -1.97
CA VAL A 314 20.34 -5.60 -1.78
C VAL A 314 20.82 -7.05 -1.92
N LEU A 315 21.64 -7.33 -2.94
CA LEU A 315 22.20 -8.67 -3.14
C LEU A 315 23.07 -9.12 -1.95
N GLY A 316 23.82 -8.19 -1.35
CA GLY A 316 24.61 -8.46 -0.15
C GLY A 316 23.74 -8.83 1.06
N LEU A 317 22.65 -8.08 1.27
CA LEU A 317 21.67 -8.36 2.34
C LEU A 317 21.00 -9.71 2.15
N LEU A 318 20.59 -10.04 0.91
CA LEU A 318 20.01 -11.34 0.59
C LEU A 318 20.99 -12.49 0.82
N LYS A 319 22.25 -12.36 0.35
CA LYS A 319 23.30 -13.36 0.59
C LYS A 319 23.54 -13.61 2.07
N LYS A 320 23.58 -12.55 2.89
CA LYS A 320 23.81 -12.65 4.34
C LYS A 320 22.73 -13.46 5.04
N ASN A 321 21.48 -13.37 4.58
CA ASN A 321 20.32 -14.06 5.14
C ASN A 321 19.95 -15.34 4.37
N ASP A 322 20.87 -15.86 3.54
CA ASP A 322 20.64 -17.03 2.66
C ASP A 322 19.33 -16.96 1.86
N PHE A 323 18.97 -15.75 1.40
CA PHE A 323 17.74 -15.47 0.66
C PHE A 323 16.47 -15.94 1.39
N TYR A 324 16.50 -16.04 2.72
CA TYR A 324 15.41 -16.57 3.55
C TYR A 324 14.90 -17.95 3.10
N GLY A 325 15.77 -18.74 2.46
CA GLY A 325 15.43 -20.08 1.95
C GLY A 325 14.72 -20.11 0.59
N TYR A 326 14.50 -18.97 -0.05
CA TYR A 326 13.89 -18.88 -1.38
C TYR A 326 14.87 -19.34 -2.48
N LYS A 327 14.75 -20.62 -2.87
CA LYS A 327 15.66 -21.26 -3.84
C LYS A 327 15.65 -20.60 -5.21
N GLY A 328 14.47 -20.30 -5.76
CA GLY A 328 14.33 -19.64 -7.07
C GLY A 328 15.01 -18.28 -7.07
N LEU A 329 14.71 -17.45 -6.06
CA LEU A 329 15.38 -16.17 -5.86
C LEU A 329 16.90 -16.32 -5.73
N LYS A 330 17.39 -17.24 -4.91
CA LYS A 330 18.83 -17.50 -4.74
C LYS A 330 19.50 -17.89 -6.05
N GLU A 331 18.94 -18.85 -6.77
CA GLU A 331 19.48 -19.34 -8.04
C GLU A 331 19.51 -18.22 -9.08
N TYR A 332 18.41 -17.48 -9.23
CA TYR A 332 18.31 -16.32 -10.11
C TYR A 332 19.40 -15.29 -9.78
N SER A 333 19.40 -14.82 -8.53
CA SER A 333 20.28 -13.75 -8.06
C SER A 333 21.75 -14.10 -8.20
N LEU A 334 22.12 -15.35 -7.88
CA LEU A 334 23.52 -15.79 -7.95
C LEU A 334 23.96 -16.08 -9.38
N LYS A 335 23.09 -16.61 -10.23
CA LYS A 335 23.41 -16.86 -11.64
C LYS A 335 23.55 -15.56 -12.41
N ALA A 336 22.63 -14.62 -12.22
CA ALA A 336 22.59 -13.34 -12.94
C ALA A 336 23.59 -12.32 -12.36
N TYR A 337 23.81 -12.31 -11.03
CA TYR A 337 24.58 -11.26 -10.34
C TYR A 337 25.59 -11.76 -9.30
N GLY A 338 25.61 -13.06 -8.99
CA GLY A 338 26.45 -13.64 -7.93
C GLY A 338 27.95 -13.64 -8.21
N GLN A 339 28.34 -13.43 -9.47
CA GLN A 339 29.73 -13.45 -9.95
C GLN A 339 30.52 -12.15 -9.68
N THR A 340 29.88 -11.10 -9.14
CA THR A 340 30.54 -9.81 -8.90
C THR A 340 30.26 -9.32 -7.48
N PRO A 341 31.28 -9.03 -6.66
CA PRO A 341 31.09 -8.17 -5.49
C PRO A 341 30.54 -6.82 -5.95
N TYR A 342 29.69 -6.21 -5.12
CA TYR A 342 29.49 -4.77 -5.21
C TYR A 342 30.85 -4.10 -4.98
N ASP A 343 31.35 -3.39 -5.98
CA ASP A 343 32.61 -2.66 -5.92
C ASP A 343 32.28 -1.17 -5.92
N GLU A 344 32.56 -0.47 -4.81
CA GLU A 344 32.40 0.98 -4.70
C GLU A 344 33.37 1.74 -5.63
N GLU A 345 34.47 1.10 -6.04
CA GLU A 345 35.45 1.66 -6.98
C GLU A 345 35.09 1.39 -8.45
N ASN A 346 34.16 0.47 -8.72
CA ASN A 346 33.65 0.14 -10.06
C ASN A 346 32.12 -0.13 -10.04
N PRO A 347 31.25 0.86 -9.71
CA PRO A 347 29.79 0.74 -9.75
C PRO A 347 29.23 0.19 -11.07
N LYS A 348 28.23 -0.70 -10.97
CA LYS A 348 27.46 -1.21 -12.11
C LYS A 348 26.79 -0.08 -12.92
N PRO A 349 26.47 -0.31 -14.21
CA PRO A 349 25.97 0.76 -15.05
C PRO A 349 24.54 1.11 -14.63
N VAL A 350 24.30 2.38 -14.38
CA VAL A 350 22.96 2.96 -14.22
C VAL A 350 22.34 3.07 -15.61
N TYR A 351 21.12 2.57 -15.77
CA TYR A 351 20.35 2.66 -17.01
C TYR A 351 19.29 3.76 -16.89
N GLU A 352 19.05 4.51 -17.97
CA GLU A 352 17.90 5.41 -18.13
C GLU A 352 16.92 4.78 -19.12
N MET A 353 15.62 5.04 -18.96
CA MET A 353 14.60 4.62 -19.92
C MET A 353 14.64 5.49 -21.18
N ALA A 354 14.53 4.85 -22.33
CA ALA A 354 14.62 5.50 -23.63
C ALA A 354 13.70 4.86 -24.66
N VAL A 355 13.37 5.64 -25.67
CA VAL A 355 12.76 5.18 -26.93
C VAL A 355 13.73 5.46 -28.08
N ILE A 356 13.53 4.78 -29.20
CA ILE A 356 14.32 5.10 -30.38
C ILE A 356 13.80 6.38 -31.03
N ASN A 357 14.64 7.06 -31.79
CA ASN A 357 14.24 8.16 -32.67
C ASN A 357 14.76 7.95 -34.09
N ASP A 358 14.87 6.68 -34.50
CA ASP A 358 15.35 6.31 -35.82
C ASP A 358 14.24 6.53 -36.86
N PRO A 359 14.47 7.34 -37.92
CA PRO A 359 13.48 7.55 -38.98
C PRO A 359 13.05 6.27 -39.70
N ASP A 360 13.85 5.20 -39.60
CA ASP A 360 13.54 3.90 -40.20
C ASP A 360 12.44 3.13 -39.44
N GLY A 361 11.95 3.64 -38.31
CA GLY A 361 10.92 3.02 -37.47
C GLY A 361 11.43 1.84 -36.62
N TYR A 362 12.73 1.54 -36.71
CA TYR A 362 13.43 0.58 -35.86
C TYR A 362 14.92 0.92 -35.80
N THR A 363 15.62 0.42 -34.78
CA THR A 363 17.09 0.46 -34.72
C THR A 363 17.66 -0.93 -34.54
N ASN A 364 18.88 -1.15 -35.04
CA ASN A 364 19.58 -2.42 -34.89
C ASN A 364 20.45 -2.38 -33.64
N VAL A 365 20.27 -3.38 -32.79
CA VAL A 365 21.19 -3.63 -31.67
C VAL A 365 22.27 -4.58 -32.13
N ARG A 366 23.52 -4.22 -31.86
CA ARG A 366 24.69 -4.98 -32.28
C ARG A 366 25.40 -5.62 -31.09
N ASP A 367 26.15 -6.68 -31.35
CA ASP A 367 27.12 -7.23 -30.41
C ASP A 367 28.49 -6.51 -30.51
N LYS A 368 29.50 -7.01 -29.80
CA LYS A 368 30.87 -6.47 -29.84
C LYS A 368 31.56 -6.65 -31.20
N SER A 369 31.18 -7.67 -31.98
CA SER A 369 31.73 -7.90 -33.31
C SER A 369 31.11 -6.98 -34.36
N GLY A 370 29.99 -6.34 -34.02
CA GLY A 370 29.21 -5.46 -34.89
C GLY A 370 28.10 -6.19 -35.64
N GLU A 371 27.88 -7.46 -35.35
CA GLU A 371 26.75 -8.23 -35.89
C GLU A 371 25.45 -7.77 -35.25
N ILE A 372 24.37 -7.78 -36.05
CA ILE A 372 23.05 -7.41 -35.57
C ILE A 372 22.48 -8.60 -34.82
N ILE A 373 22.16 -8.40 -33.53
CA ILE A 373 21.63 -9.45 -32.66
C ILE A 373 20.11 -9.35 -32.49
N PHE A 374 19.55 -8.15 -32.49
CA PHE A 374 18.10 -7.93 -32.49
C PHE A 374 17.75 -6.49 -32.93
N LYS A 375 16.45 -6.18 -33.00
CA LYS A 375 15.92 -4.87 -33.35
C LYS A 375 14.97 -4.37 -32.27
N ILE A 376 14.95 -3.05 -32.08
CA ILE A 376 13.96 -2.35 -31.24
C ILE A 376 13.11 -1.50 -32.19
N GLN A 377 11.79 -1.60 -32.09
CA GLN A 377 10.84 -0.83 -32.90
C GLN A 377 10.54 0.54 -32.28
N ASP A 378 10.01 1.45 -33.09
CA ASP A 378 9.55 2.75 -32.62
C ASP A 378 8.43 2.62 -31.58
N GLY A 379 8.50 3.44 -30.53
CA GLY A 379 7.61 3.37 -29.37
C GLY A 379 7.91 2.25 -28.35
N GLU A 380 8.85 1.33 -28.63
CA GLU A 380 9.30 0.35 -27.63
C GLU A 380 10.31 0.99 -26.66
N GLU A 381 10.03 0.89 -25.36
CA GLU A 381 10.92 1.38 -24.32
C GLU A 381 12.05 0.39 -24.02
N PHE A 382 13.26 0.91 -23.84
CA PHE A 382 14.45 0.14 -23.50
C PHE A 382 15.36 0.92 -22.55
N MET A 383 16.25 0.17 -21.90
CA MET A 383 17.21 0.71 -20.93
C MET A 383 18.51 1.08 -21.63
N VAL A 384 19.08 2.26 -21.34
CA VAL A 384 20.35 2.73 -21.90
C VAL A 384 21.30 3.26 -20.83
N SER A 385 22.57 2.85 -20.83
CA SER A 385 23.54 3.38 -19.86
C SER A 385 24.14 4.72 -20.32
N LYS A 386 24.01 5.75 -19.50
CA LYS A 386 24.54 7.11 -19.76
C LYS A 386 25.84 7.33 -19.01
N SER A 387 26.81 7.99 -19.64
CA SER A 387 28.11 8.29 -19.00
C SER A 387 28.17 9.68 -18.38
N LYS A 388 28.54 9.74 -17.09
CA LYS A 388 29.57 10.69 -16.57
C LYS A 388 30.47 10.08 -15.50
N LYS A 389 30.14 8.92 -14.96
CA LYS A 389 31.08 8.03 -14.25
C LYS A 389 30.81 6.61 -14.74
N GLU A 390 31.86 5.99 -15.25
CA GLU A 390 31.96 4.57 -15.64
C GLU A 390 31.09 4.12 -16.82
N ILE A 391 31.76 4.07 -17.97
CA ILE A 391 31.33 3.29 -19.13
C ILE A 391 31.47 1.81 -18.75
N ILE A 392 30.38 1.06 -18.70
CA ILE A 392 30.45 -0.40 -18.55
C ILE A 392 30.15 -1.07 -19.89
N GLY A 393 31.14 -1.83 -20.34
CA GLY A 393 31.30 -2.37 -21.69
C GLY A 393 32.62 -1.88 -22.26
N GLU A 394 33.38 -2.77 -22.93
CA GLU A 394 34.47 -2.30 -23.80
C GLU A 394 33.87 -1.25 -24.74
N PHE A 395 34.53 -0.11 -24.85
CA PHE A 395 34.18 0.92 -25.81
C PHE A 395 34.03 0.28 -27.19
N TYR A 396 32.78 0.07 -27.65
CA TYR A 396 32.56 -0.56 -28.95
C TYR A 396 33.10 0.38 -30.04
N LYS A 397 32.55 1.59 -30.11
CA LYS A 397 33.02 2.76 -30.87
C LYS A 397 32.53 4.03 -30.20
N GLU A 398 33.18 5.15 -30.47
CA GLU A 398 32.72 6.45 -29.98
C GLU A 398 31.28 6.72 -30.46
N GLY A 399 30.43 7.19 -29.55
CA GLY A 399 29.03 7.48 -29.85
C GLY A 399 28.08 6.29 -29.75
N TRP A 400 28.52 5.11 -29.30
CA TRP A 400 27.64 3.98 -29.04
C TRP A 400 27.34 3.83 -27.55
N TRP A 401 26.07 3.59 -27.24
CA TRP A 401 25.56 3.37 -25.89
C TRP A 401 25.18 1.90 -25.71
N TYR A 402 25.41 1.39 -24.50
CA TYR A 402 25.03 0.04 -24.13
C TYR A 402 23.56 0.02 -23.72
N VAL A 403 22.82 -0.97 -24.19
CA VAL A 403 21.36 -1.07 -24.01
C VAL A 403 20.93 -2.45 -23.56
N SER A 404 19.80 -2.50 -22.85
CA SER A 404 19.10 -3.72 -22.46
C SER A 404 17.63 -3.63 -22.86
N PHE A 405 17.12 -4.67 -23.50
CA PHE A 405 15.74 -4.74 -23.98
C PHE A 405 15.24 -6.17 -23.92
N LYS A 406 14.14 -6.42 -23.18
CA LYS A 406 13.50 -7.75 -23.05
C LYS A 406 14.50 -8.88 -22.72
N GLY A 407 15.46 -8.61 -21.83
CA GLY A 407 16.51 -9.55 -21.40
C GLY A 407 17.69 -9.72 -22.37
N GLN A 408 17.69 -9.05 -23.53
CA GLN A 408 18.80 -9.06 -24.48
C GLN A 408 19.61 -7.76 -24.37
N LYS A 409 20.93 -7.83 -24.59
CA LYS A 409 21.85 -6.70 -24.40
C LYS A 409 22.76 -6.49 -25.59
N GLY A 410 23.10 -5.23 -25.88
CA GLY A 410 24.04 -4.88 -26.94
C GLY A 410 24.27 -3.38 -27.06
N TRP A 411 24.69 -2.92 -28.25
CA TRP A 411 25.05 -1.53 -28.49
C TRP A 411 24.17 -0.88 -29.56
N ILE A 412 23.74 0.36 -29.29
CA ILE A 412 23.03 1.25 -30.23
C ILE A 412 23.80 2.57 -30.34
N HIS A 413 23.82 3.17 -31.53
CA HIS A 413 24.41 4.50 -31.68
C HIS A 413 23.53 5.56 -30.99
N LYS A 414 24.12 6.42 -30.15
CA LYS A 414 23.42 7.43 -29.32
C LYS A 414 22.50 8.36 -30.11
N SER A 415 22.78 8.60 -31.39
CA SER A 415 21.94 9.43 -32.24
C SER A 415 20.58 8.81 -32.56
N ARG A 416 20.38 7.52 -32.23
CA ARG A 416 19.15 6.75 -32.45
C ARG A 416 18.33 6.59 -31.18
N VAL A 417 18.75 7.23 -30.10
CA VAL A 417 18.18 7.09 -28.77
C VAL A 417 17.63 8.44 -28.33
N LYS A 418 16.40 8.46 -27.85
CA LYS A 418 15.77 9.59 -27.19
C LYS A 418 15.43 9.16 -25.76
N LEU A 419 16.02 9.85 -24.80
CA LEU A 419 15.78 9.61 -23.37
C LEU A 419 14.38 10.12 -23.00
N ASN A 420 13.67 9.33 -22.20
CA ASN A 420 12.43 9.74 -21.57
C ASN A 420 12.82 10.47 -20.28
N ASN A 421 12.80 11.81 -20.31
CA ASN A 421 13.03 12.64 -19.13
C ASN A 421 11.76 12.84 -18.32
#